data_AF-A0A956PLE6-F1
#
_entry.id   AF-A0A956PLE6-F1
#
_cell.length_a   1.000
_cell.length_b   1.000
_cell.length_c   1.000
_cell.angle_alpha   90.00
_cell.angle_beta   90.00
_cell.angle_gamma   90.00
#
_symmetry.space_group_name_H-M   'P 1'
#
loop_
_entity.id
_entity.type
_entity.pdbx_description
1 polymer ?
#
loop_
_entity_poly.entity_id
_entity_poly.type
_entity_poly.pdbx_seq_one_letter_code
_entity_poly.pdbx_strand_id
1 'polypeptide(L)'
;MSKLSLREVSVAPKQGGERLFAPVSFELDEGDSLLISGPSGSGKSTLLRAISYLIPALEGEICLDGKRPTPQEIPAYRRQVCYVPQVPSAHEETVGTVLRRPFRYASAGQSVYPEERA
;
A
#
# COMPACT_ATOMS: atom_id res chain seq x y z
N MET A 1 -7.28 -7.48 -16.04
CA MET A 1 -7.99 -6.44 -15.28
C MET A 1 -7.60 -6.62 -13.84
N SER A 2 -7.02 -5.60 -13.22
CA SER A 2 -6.55 -5.67 -11.84
C SER A 2 -7.72 -5.58 -10.86
N LYS A 3 -7.69 -6.34 -9.74
CA LYS A 3 -8.72 -6.29 -8.69
C LYS A 3 -8.13 -6.33 -7.29
N LEU A 4 -8.42 -5.32 -6.47
CA LEU A 4 -8.10 -5.31 -5.04
C LEU A 4 -9.30 -5.80 -4.24
N SER A 5 -9.10 -6.74 -3.31
CA SER A 5 -10.17 -7.21 -2.42
C SER A 5 -9.72 -7.24 -0.96
N LEU A 6 -10.55 -6.71 -0.09
CA LEU A 6 -10.44 -6.80 1.38
C LEU A 6 -11.60 -7.64 1.91
N ARG A 7 -11.31 -8.58 2.80
CA ARG A 7 -12.30 -9.45 3.45
C ARG A 7 -12.08 -9.45 4.96
N GLU A 8 -13.06 -8.92 5.68
CA GLU A 8 -13.11 -8.84 7.15
C GLU A 8 -11.82 -8.27 7.76
N VAL A 9 -11.25 -7.26 7.10
CA VAL A 9 -9.95 -6.70 7.48
C VAL A 9 -10.11 -5.84 8.73
N SER A 10 -9.29 -6.11 9.75
CA SER A 10 -9.17 -5.24 10.91
C SER A 10 -7.70 -4.86 11.16
N VAL A 11 -7.49 -3.70 11.77
CA VAL A 11 -6.14 -3.15 12.02
C VAL A 11 -6.04 -2.53 13.41
N ALA A 12 -4.80 -2.46 13.90
CA ALA A 12 -4.42 -1.82 15.16
C ALA A 12 -3.25 -0.84 14.93
N PRO A 13 -3.03 0.18 15.78
CA PRO A 13 -1.94 1.15 15.61
C PRO A 13 -0.54 0.53 15.67
N LYS A 14 -0.42 -0.56 16.42
CA LYS A 14 0.80 -1.33 16.66
C LYS A 14 0.42 -2.79 16.85
N GLN A 15 1.39 -3.68 16.69
CA GLN A 15 1.20 -5.10 16.98
C GLN A 15 0.79 -5.29 18.45
N GLY A 16 -0.27 -6.07 18.68
CA GLY A 16 -0.85 -6.27 20.01
C GLY A 16 -1.67 -5.08 20.54
N GLY A 17 -1.93 -4.04 19.74
CA GLY A 17 -2.85 -2.96 20.09
C GLY A 17 -4.31 -3.36 19.90
N GLU A 18 -5.21 -2.52 20.41
CA GLU A 18 -6.66 -2.69 20.21
C GLU A 18 -7.08 -2.38 18.77
N ARG A 19 -8.17 -3.02 18.36
CA ARG A 19 -8.82 -2.82 17.06
C ARG A 19 -9.33 -1.38 16.95
N LEU A 20 -9.04 -0.73 15.81
CA LEU A 20 -9.42 0.68 15.59
C LEU A 20 -10.86 0.90 15.11
N PHE A 21 -11.42 -0.06 14.38
CA PHE A 21 -12.77 0.01 13.79
C PHE A 21 -13.31 -1.39 13.52
N ALA A 22 -14.62 -1.52 13.32
CA ALA A 22 -15.24 -2.78 12.93
C ALA A 22 -14.66 -3.32 11.60
N PRO A 23 -14.51 -4.64 11.41
CA PRO A 23 -13.90 -5.21 10.22
C PRO A 23 -14.49 -4.65 8.92
N VAL A 24 -13.63 -4.43 7.93
CA VAL A 24 -14.02 -3.85 6.64
C VAL A 24 -13.86 -4.85 5.50
N SER A 25 -14.86 -4.89 4.63
CA SER A 25 -14.91 -5.74 3.44
C SER A 25 -15.32 -4.87 2.24
N PHE A 26 -14.49 -4.87 1.20
CA PHE A 26 -14.80 -4.21 -0.08
C PHE A 26 -13.93 -4.75 -1.20
N GLU A 27 -14.35 -4.51 -2.43
CA GLU A 27 -13.59 -4.85 -3.65
C GLU A 27 -13.49 -3.60 -4.52
N LEU A 28 -12.36 -3.45 -5.22
CA LEU A 28 -12.13 -2.39 -6.21
C LEU A 28 -11.61 -3.04 -7.49
N ASP A 29 -12.32 -2.82 -8.58
CA ASP A 29 -11.91 -3.22 -9.92
C ASP A 29 -11.04 -2.12 -10.56
N GLU A 30 -10.41 -2.45 -11.68
CA GLU A 30 -9.58 -1.51 -12.42
C GLU A 30 -10.39 -0.29 -12.88
N GLY A 31 -9.91 0.91 -12.52
CA GLY A 31 -10.58 2.18 -12.80
C GLY A 31 -11.43 2.71 -11.64
N ASP A 32 -11.69 1.90 -10.62
CA ASP A 32 -12.46 2.34 -9.46
C ASP A 32 -11.72 3.37 -8.61
N SER A 33 -12.49 4.21 -7.93
CA SER A 33 -12.00 5.19 -6.96
C SER A 33 -12.83 5.12 -5.68
N LEU A 34 -12.15 4.90 -4.55
CA LEU A 34 -12.78 4.79 -3.22
C LEU A 34 -12.32 5.93 -2.31
N LEU A 35 -13.29 6.64 -1.72
CA LEU A 35 -13.02 7.62 -0.67
C LEU A 35 -13.10 6.98 0.71
N ILE A 36 -12.01 7.04 1.47
CA ILE A 36 -11.99 6.67 2.90
C ILE A 36 -12.04 7.95 3.74
N SER A 37 -13.19 8.23 4.33
CA SER A 37 -13.43 9.42 5.17
C SER A 37 -13.61 9.06 6.64
N GLY A 38 -13.24 9.98 7.54
CA GLY A 38 -13.47 9.83 8.98
C GLY A 38 -12.58 10.77 9.80
N PRO A 39 -12.85 10.94 11.11
CA PRO A 39 -12.08 11.83 11.99
C PRO A 39 -10.58 11.50 12.05
N SER A 40 -9.75 12.47 12.43
CA SER A 40 -8.34 12.18 12.71
C SER A 40 -8.21 11.07 13.75
N GLY A 41 -7.22 10.18 13.60
CA GLY A 41 -7.04 9.03 14.50
C GLY A 41 -7.97 7.84 14.26
N SER A 42 -8.95 7.92 13.36
CA SER A 42 -9.90 6.82 13.09
C SER A 42 -9.31 5.59 12.38
N GLY A 43 -7.98 5.55 12.16
CA GLY A 43 -7.31 4.40 11.54
C GLY A 43 -7.20 4.40 10.01
N LYS A 44 -7.58 5.48 9.30
CA LYS A 44 -7.49 5.57 7.82
C LYS A 44 -6.09 5.26 7.29
N SER A 45 -5.07 5.96 7.79
CA SER A 45 -3.69 5.74 7.36
C SER A 45 -3.18 4.36 7.77
N THR A 46 -3.69 3.80 8.87
CA THR A 46 -3.38 2.43 9.31
C THR A 46 -3.94 1.41 8.32
N LEU A 47 -5.19 1.59 7.86
CA LEU A 47 -5.79 0.75 6.82
C LEU A 47 -5.00 0.81 5.50
N LEU A 48 -4.66 2.01 5.03
CA LEU A 48 -3.88 2.19 3.80
C LEU A 48 -2.48 1.56 3.89
N ARG A 49 -1.84 1.64 5.05
CA ARG A 49 -0.56 0.95 5.31
C ARG A 49 -0.71 -0.57 5.32
N ALA A 50 -1.81 -1.09 5.88
CA ALA A 50 -2.10 -2.53 5.86
C ALA A 50 -2.34 -3.04 4.43
N ILE A 51 -3.13 -2.31 3.63
CA ILE A 51 -3.32 -2.59 2.20
C ILE A 51 -1.98 -2.64 1.46
N SER A 52 -1.08 -1.71 1.76
CA SER A 52 0.25 -1.65 1.14
C SER A 52 1.26 -2.66 1.73
N TYR A 53 0.79 -3.57 2.60
CA TYR A 53 1.60 -4.53 3.36
C TYR A 53 2.73 -3.89 4.19
N LEU A 54 2.64 -2.60 4.55
CA LEU A 54 3.64 -1.90 5.38
C LEU A 54 3.51 -2.28 6.85
N ILE A 55 2.31 -2.67 7.27
CA ILE A 55 2.01 -3.24 8.58
C ILE A 55 1.12 -4.48 8.38
N PRO A 56 1.12 -5.46 9.30
CA PRO A 56 0.19 -6.57 9.21
C PRO A 56 -1.25 -6.12 9.53
N ALA A 57 -2.23 -6.71 8.85
CA ALA A 57 -3.60 -6.72 9.34
C ALA A 57 -3.69 -7.57 10.62
N LEU A 58 -4.59 -7.21 11.53
CA LEU A 58 -4.87 -7.99 12.73
C LEU A 58 -5.66 -9.27 12.37
N GLU A 59 -6.70 -9.09 11.58
CA GLU A 59 -7.55 -10.16 11.04
C GLU A 59 -7.91 -9.85 9.57
N GLY A 60 -8.46 -10.85 8.90
CA GLY A 60 -8.95 -10.74 7.54
C GLY A 60 -7.86 -10.92 6.47
N GLU A 61 -8.24 -10.66 5.23
CA GLU A 61 -7.40 -10.90 4.06
C GLU A 61 -7.40 -9.72 3.09
N ILE A 62 -6.22 -9.45 2.53
CA ILE A 62 -5.99 -8.43 1.52
C ILE A 62 -5.40 -9.15 0.32
N CYS A 63 -6.05 -9.06 -0.84
CA CYS A 63 -5.61 -9.73 -2.05
C CYS A 63 -5.56 -8.75 -3.21
N LEU A 64 -4.57 -8.93 -4.08
CA LEU A 64 -4.54 -8.33 -5.41
C LEU A 64 -4.68 -9.46 -6.43
N ASP A 65 -5.60 -9.33 -7.37
CA ASP A 65 -5.93 -10.33 -8.38
C ASP A 65 -6.25 -11.71 -7.78
N GLY A 66 -7.00 -11.70 -6.67
CA GLY A 66 -7.37 -12.91 -5.94
C GLY A 66 -6.23 -13.57 -5.17
N LYS A 67 -5.02 -12.99 -5.18
CA LYS A 67 -3.84 -13.54 -4.51
C LYS A 67 -3.44 -12.73 -3.28
N ARG A 68 -3.33 -13.42 -2.15
CA ARG A 68 -2.64 -12.93 -0.95
C ARG A 68 -1.13 -13.13 -1.13
N PRO A 69 -0.30 -12.08 -1.09
CA PRO A 69 1.15 -12.23 -1.22
C PRO A 69 1.75 -12.95 -0.01
N THR A 70 2.67 -13.87 -0.28
CA THR A 70 3.62 -14.39 0.71
C THR A 70 4.71 -13.36 1.03
N PRO A 71 5.49 -13.49 2.13
CA PRO A 71 6.56 -12.54 2.45
C PRO A 71 7.57 -12.30 1.31
N GLN A 72 7.87 -13.33 0.53
CA GLN A 72 8.80 -13.26 -0.62
C GLN A 72 8.18 -12.51 -1.82
N GLU A 73 6.86 -12.45 -1.90
CA GLU A 73 6.12 -11.80 -3.00
C GLU A 73 5.76 -10.35 -2.71
N ILE A 74 5.89 -9.89 -1.45
CA ILE A 74 5.62 -8.50 -1.05
C ILE A 74 6.37 -7.47 -1.92
N PRO A 75 7.66 -7.66 -2.29
CA PRO A 75 8.34 -6.72 -3.19
C PRO A 75 7.65 -6.59 -4.56
N ALA A 76 7.14 -7.69 -5.13
CA ALA A 76 6.40 -7.68 -6.39
C ALA A 76 5.00 -7.06 -6.23
N TYR A 77 4.32 -7.35 -5.11
CA TYR A 77 3.05 -6.71 -4.76
C TYR A 77 3.17 -5.17 -4.70
N ARG A 78 4.22 -4.66 -4.03
CA ARG A 78 4.46 -3.21 -3.86
C ARG A 78 4.92 -2.51 -5.14
N ARG A 79 5.15 -3.23 -6.26
CA ARG A 79 5.29 -2.61 -7.59
C ARG A 79 3.94 -2.21 -8.20
N GLN A 80 2.87 -2.86 -7.74
CA GLN A 80 1.51 -2.67 -8.23
C GLN A 80 0.67 -1.85 -7.25
N VAL A 81 1.00 -1.89 -5.96
CA VAL A 81 0.34 -1.12 -4.90
C VAL A 81 1.31 -0.12 -4.30
N CYS A 82 1.08 1.17 -4.55
CA CYS A 82 1.91 2.27 -4.09
C CYS A 82 1.24 3.04 -2.94
N TYR A 83 1.95 3.20 -1.83
CA TYR A 83 1.53 4.05 -0.72
C TYR A 83 2.15 5.44 -0.84
N VAL A 84 1.30 6.46 -0.97
CA VAL A 84 1.73 7.86 -0.90
C VAL A 84 1.47 8.39 0.51
N PRO A 85 2.52 8.64 1.31
CA PRO A 85 2.35 9.11 2.69
C PRO A 85 1.87 10.57 2.73
N GLN A 86 1.14 10.92 3.80
CA GLN A 86 0.73 12.30 4.07
C GLN A 86 1.92 13.26 4.21
N VAL A 87 2.99 12.80 4.86
CA VAL A 87 4.25 13.53 4.99
C VAL A 87 5.30 12.78 4.18
N PRO A 88 5.83 13.37 3.10
CA PRO A 88 6.91 12.77 2.35
C PRO A 88 8.15 12.57 3.21
N SER A 89 8.91 11.53 2.92
CA SER A 89 10.23 11.34 3.51
C SER A 89 11.13 12.53 3.15
N ALA A 90 11.68 13.21 4.16
CA ALA A 90 12.71 14.23 3.91
C ALA A 90 13.95 13.53 3.36
N HIS A 91 14.40 13.96 2.20
CA HIS A 91 15.65 13.50 1.58
C HIS A 91 16.50 14.72 1.28
N GLU A 92 17.77 14.70 1.66
CA GLU A 92 18.76 15.71 1.27
C GLU A 92 19.20 15.56 -0.20
N GLU A 93 18.36 14.93 -1.02
CA GLU A 93 18.64 14.54 -2.40
C GLU A 93 17.88 15.45 -3.38
N THR A 94 18.38 15.59 -4.61
CA THR A 94 17.65 16.32 -5.65
C THR A 94 16.34 15.62 -6.01
N VAL A 95 15.36 16.38 -6.52
CA VAL A 95 14.11 15.82 -7.06
C VAL A 95 14.38 14.71 -8.07
N GLY A 96 15.32 14.92 -9.00
CA GLY A 96 15.70 13.94 -10.00
C GLY A 96 16.27 12.64 -9.43
N THR A 97 17.01 12.73 -8.32
CA THR A 97 17.52 11.55 -7.60
C THR A 97 16.39 10.77 -6.93
N VAL A 98 15.46 11.47 -6.26
CA VAL A 98 14.31 10.85 -5.59
C VAL A 98 13.42 10.13 -6.60
N LEU A 99 13.13 10.76 -7.76
CA LEU A 99 12.29 10.15 -8.80
C LEU A 99 12.94 8.93 -9.47
N ARG A 100 14.27 8.90 -9.59
CA ARG A 100 15.01 7.74 -10.14
C ARG A 100 15.14 6.59 -9.14
N ARG A 101 14.99 6.84 -7.84
CA ARG A 101 15.25 5.87 -6.78
C ARG A 101 14.48 4.55 -6.90
N PRO A 102 13.16 4.52 -7.18
CA PRO A 102 12.39 3.28 -7.30
C PRO A 102 12.93 2.33 -8.39
N PHE A 103 13.55 2.89 -9.44
CA PHE A 103 14.12 2.15 -10.57
C PHE A 103 15.49 1.53 -10.27
N ARG A 104 16.08 1.85 -9.11
CA ARG A 104 17.37 1.29 -8.66
C ARG A 104 17.20 0.13 -7.68
N TYR A 105 15.99 -0.15 -7.22
CA TYR A 105 15.75 -1.25 -6.29
C TYR A 105 15.82 -2.59 -6.99
N ALA A 106 16.23 -3.64 -6.26
CA ALA A 106 16.22 -5.02 -6.78
C ALA A 106 14.82 -5.43 -7.28
N SER A 107 13.76 -4.91 -6.65
CA SER A 107 12.38 -5.13 -7.07
C SER A 107 12.03 -4.48 -8.40
N ALA A 108 12.77 -3.49 -8.91
CA ALA A 108 12.51 -2.88 -10.21
C ALA A 108 12.70 -3.87 -11.37
N GLY A 109 13.50 -4.92 -11.17
CA GLY A 109 13.82 -5.89 -12.22
C GLY A 109 14.48 -5.20 -13.41
N GLN A 110 13.83 -5.22 -14.57
CA GLN A 110 14.29 -4.57 -15.81
C GLN A 110 13.64 -3.19 -16.07
N SER A 111 12.81 -2.68 -15.15
CA SER A 111 12.18 -1.37 -15.34
C SER A 111 13.22 -0.24 -15.31
N VAL A 112 13.20 0.62 -16.33
CA VAL A 112 14.12 1.76 -16.47
C VAL A 112 13.36 3.06 -16.22
N TYR A 113 14.05 4.03 -15.62
CA TYR A 113 13.49 5.37 -15.43
C TYR A 113 13.19 6.02 -16.80
N PRO A 114 11.94 6.47 -17.06
CA PRO A 114 11.59 7.05 -18.34
C PRO A 114 12.06 8.51 -18.42
N GLU A 115 13.28 8.73 -18.91
CA GLU A 115 13.86 10.08 -19.08
C GLU A 115 13.00 11.00 -19.96
N GLU A 116 12.22 10.45 -20.90
CA GLU A 116 11.35 11.23 -21.80
C GLU A 116 10.13 11.86 -21.11
N ARG A 117 9.79 11.41 -19.89
CA ARG A 117 8.66 11.92 -19.09
C ARG A 117 9.11 12.79 -17.92
N ALA A 118 10.40 13.08 -17.82
CA ALA A 118 11.04 13.78 -16.70
C ALA A 118 11.10 15.30 -16.90
#